data_AF-A0AAP3CMQ6-F1
#
_entry.id   AF-A0AAP3CMQ6-F1
#
_cell.length_a   1.000
_cell.length_b   1.000
_cell.length_c   1.000
_cell.angle_alpha   90.00
_cell.angle_beta   90.00
_cell.angle_gamma   90.00
#
_symmetry.space_group_name_H-M   'P 1'
#
loop_
_entity.id
_entity.type
_entity.pdbx_description
1 polymer ?
#
loop_
_entity_poly.entity_id
_entity_poly.type
_entity_poly.pdbx_seq_one_letter_code
_entity_poly.pdbx_strand_id
1 'polypeptide(L)' 'MLLEEKLEKLMKTLLQLKAYKEEENLRRVIGEFHSIIDYAYEGMYIAEDMLREEESKSKQVGTY' A
#
# COMPACT_ATOMS: atom_id res chain seq x y z
N MET A 1 10.17 -3.92 3.48
CA MET A 1 9.62 -2.63 3.03
C MET A 1 8.67 -2.14 4.11
N LEU A 2 8.70 -0.86 4.49
CA LEU A 2 7.83 -0.34 5.56
C LEU A 2 6.45 0.03 5.00
N LEU A 3 5.41 -0.07 5.83
CA LEU A 3 4.04 0.31 5.46
C LEU A 3 3.97 1.78 5.01
N GLU A 4 4.67 2.67 5.72
CA GLU A 4 4.78 4.10 5.38
C GLU A 4 5.27 4.33 3.94
N GLU A 5 6.26 3.56 3.50
CA GLU A 5 6.79 3.66 2.15
C GLU A 5 5.75 3.29 1.08
N LYS A 6 4.87 2.32 1.38
CA LYS A 6 3.75 1.96 0.49
C LYS A 6 2.69 3.05 0.44
N LEU A 7 2.37 3.66 1.58
CA LEU A 7 1.43 4.79 1.66
C LEU A 7 1.95 5.99 0.85
N GLU A 8 3.23 6.32 0.98
CA GLU A 8 3.85 7.39 0.17
C GLU A 8 3.80 7.10 -1.33
N LYS A 9 4.09 5.85 -1.73
CA LYS A 9 4.01 5.42 -3.13
C LYS A 9 2.60 5.54 -3.67
N LEU A 10 1.60 5.05 -2.95
CA LEU A 10 0.18 5.20 -3.31
C LEU A 10 -0.22 6.66 -3.50
N MET A 11 0.20 7.55 -2.60
CA MET A 11 -0.09 8.98 -2.70
C MET A 11 0.52 9.60 -3.96
N LYS A 12 1.80 9.31 -4.26
CA LYS A 12 2.50 9.81 -5.45
C LYS A 12 1.84 9.30 -6.75
N THR A 13 1.55 8.01 -6.82
CA THR A 13 0.90 7.36 -7.97
C THR A 13 -0.50 7.90 -8.20
N LEU A 14 -1.27 8.21 -7.15
CA LEU A 14 -2.58 8.85 -7.28
C LEU A 14 -2.49 10.26 -7.89
N LEU A 15 -1.47 11.04 -7.53
CA LEU A 15 -1.24 12.35 -8.13
C LEU A 15 -0.87 12.24 -9.62
N GLN A 16 -0.02 11.28 -9.97
CA GLN A 16 0.36 11.00 -11.36
C GLN A 16 -0.84 10.54 -12.20
N LEU A 17 -1.67 9.65 -11.65
CA LEU A 17 -2.91 9.20 -12.28
C LEU A 17 -3.82 10.37 -12.64
N LYS A 18 -4.00 11.33 -11.73
CA LYS A 18 -4.80 12.53 -11.98
C LYS A 18 -4.21 13.38 -13.11
N ALA A 19 -2.90 13.62 -13.07
CA ALA A 19 -2.21 14.38 -14.13
C ALA A 19 -2.34 13.69 -15.50
N TYR A 20 -2.12 12.39 -15.59
CA TYR A 20 -2.26 11.65 -16.85
C TYR A 20 -3.69 11.57 -17.36
N LYS A 21 -4.68 11.58 -16.47
CA LYS A 21 -6.09 11.69 -16.85
C LYS A 21 -6.39 13.07 -17.46
N GLU A 22 -5.81 14.14 -16.91
CA GLU A 22 -5.96 15.50 -17.46
C GLU A 22 -5.28 15.66 -18.82
N GLU A 23 -4.15 14.95 -19.03
CA GLU A 23 -3.45 14.86 -20.33
C GLU A 23 -4.12 13.90 -21.33
N GLU A 24 -5.26 13.29 -21.00
CA GLU A 24 -5.94 12.25 -21.78
C GLU A 24 -5.05 11.04 -22.15
N ASN A 25 -3.97 10.81 -21.38
CA ASN A 25 -2.99 9.76 -21.63
C ASN A 25 -3.44 8.41 -21.05
N LEU A 26 -4.41 7.77 -21.70
CA LEU A 26 -5.06 6.56 -21.20
C LEU A 26 -4.09 5.39 -20.97
N ARG A 27 -3.02 5.26 -21.77
CA ARG A 27 -2.01 4.21 -21.57
C ARG A 27 -1.30 4.37 -20.22
N ARG A 28 -0.94 5.60 -19.85
CA ARG A 28 -0.31 5.87 -18.55
C ARG A 28 -1.31 5.74 -17.41
N VAL A 29 -2.55 6.20 -17.60
CA VAL A 29 -3.65 5.99 -16.63
C VAL A 29 -3.80 4.51 -16.27
N ILE A 30 -3.81 3.62 -17.27
CA ILE A 30 -3.86 2.17 -17.03
C ILE A 30 -2.63 1.71 -16.21
N GLY A 31 -1.43 2.14 -16.59
CA GLY A 31 -0.19 1.79 -15.86
C GLY A 31 -0.20 2.24 -14.40
N GLU A 32 -0.69 3.44 -14.11
CA GLU A 32 -0.82 3.92 -12.74
C GLU A 32 -1.86 3.10 -11.94
N PHE A 33 -2.98 2.69 -12.55
CA PHE A 33 -3.93 1.79 -11.87
C PHE A 33 -3.31 0.45 -11.49
N HIS A 34 -2.53 -0.16 -12.38
CA HIS A 34 -1.77 -1.38 -12.05
C HIS A 34 -0.84 -1.15 -10.85
N SER A 35 -0.10 -0.05 -10.87
CA SER A 35 0.82 0.31 -9.79
C SER A 35 0.10 0.52 -8.45
N ILE A 36 -1.08 1.16 -8.46
CA ILE A 36 -1.93 1.33 -7.27
C ILE A 36 -2.35 -0.02 -6.71
N ILE A 37 -2.81 -0.94 -7.57
CA ILE A 37 -3.24 -2.28 -7.14
C ILE A 37 -2.07 -3.02 -6.49
N ASP A 38 -0.90 -3.00 -7.12
CA ASP A 38 0.30 -3.66 -6.60
C ASP A 38 0.70 -3.09 -5.23
N TYR A 39 0.80 -1.77 -5.09
CA TYR A 39 1.17 -1.15 -3.81
C TYR A 39 0.14 -1.36 -2.72
N ALA A 40 -1.16 -1.35 -3.04
CA ALA A 40 -2.22 -1.62 -2.08
C ALA A 40 -2.15 -3.06 -1.58
N TYR A 41 -1.90 -4.01 -2.48
CA TYR A 41 -1.79 -5.42 -2.15
C TYR A 41 -0.56 -5.71 -1.29
N GLU A 42 0.60 -5.13 -1.61
CA GLU A 42 1.79 -5.24 -0.77
C GLU A 42 1.60 -4.56 0.59
N GLY A 43 0.95 -3.40 0.63
CA GLY A 43 0.63 -2.70 1.88
C GLY A 43 -0.30 -3.50 2.79
N MET A 44 -1.29 -4.18 2.20
CA MET A 44 -2.19 -5.11 2.90
C MET A 44 -1.39 -6.22 3.59
N TYR A 45 -0.48 -6.90 2.88
CA TYR A 45 0.34 -7.95 3.47
C TYR A 45 1.20 -7.45 4.63
N ILE A 46 1.83 -6.28 4.48
CA ILE A 46 2.64 -5.69 5.56
C ILE A 46 1.76 -5.42 6.79
N ALA A 47 0.55 -4.87 6.59
CA ALA A 47 -0.37 -4.61 7.69
C ALA A 47 -0.87 -5.91 8.36
N GLU A 48 -1.15 -6.96 7.58
CA GLU A 48 -1.51 -8.28 8.12
C GLU A 48 -0.38 -8.88 8.95
N ASP A 49 0.87 -8.77 8.51
CA ASP A 49 2.03 -9.25 9.26
C ASP A 49 2.21 -8.47 10.57
N MET A 50 2.07 -7.14 10.53
CA MET A 50 2.10 -6.30 11.73
C MET A 50 1.03 -6.70 12.75
N LEU A 51 -0.20 -6.96 12.30
CA LEU A 51 -1.29 -7.41 13.17
C LEU A 51 -0.96 -8.76 13.83
N ARG A 52 -0.42 -9.72 13.06
CA ARG A 52 -0.01 -11.04 13.59
C ARG A 52 1.09 -10.92 14.65
N GLU A 53 2.04 -10.01 14.46
CA GLU A 53 3.07 -9.73 15.46
C GLU A 53 2.50 -9.13 16.75
N GLU A 54 1.55 -8.20 16.64
CA GLU A 54 0.86 -7.60 17.79
C GLU A 54 0.09 -8.65 18.60
N GLU A 55 -0.65 -9.53 17.92
CA GLU A 55 -1.37 -10.65 18.56
C GLU A 55 -0.41 -11.63 19.24
N SER A 56 0.73 -11.94 18.62
CA SER A 56 1.73 -12.87 19.16
C SER A 56 2.40 -12.31 20.40
N LYS A 57 2.71 -11.00 20.42
CA LYS A 57 3.25 -10.30 21.59
C LYS A 57 2.23 -10.26 22.72
N SER A 58 0.96 -10.03 22.41
CA SER A 58 -0.12 -9.99 23.40
C SER A 58 -0.36 -11.33 24.10
N LYS A 59 -0.22 -12.46 23.38
CA LYS A 59 -0.33 -13.81 23.97
C LYS A 59 0.82 -14.18 24.91
N GLN A 60 2.02 -13.61 24.73
CA GLN A 60 3.16 -13.86 25.63
C GLN A 60 3.04 -13.13 26.98
N VAL A 61 2.26 -12.04 27.05
CA VAL A 61 2.07 -11.26 28.29
C VAL A 61 1.01 -11.87 29.21
N GLY A 62 0.11 -12.72 28.68
CA GLY A 62 -0.98 -13.36 29.45
C GLY A 62 -0.63 -14.65 30.19
N THR A 63 0.63 -15.10 30.13
CA THR A 63 1.13 -16.29 30.84
C THR A 63 2.13 -15.87 31.92
N TYR A 64 1.64 -15.29 33.02
CA TYR A 64 2.33 -15.20 34.31
C TYR A 64 1.31 -15.27 35.44
#